data_AF-A0A7Z9K5Z4-F1
#
_entry.id   AF-A0A7Z9K5Z4-F1
#
_cell.length_a   1.000
_cell.length_b   1.000
_cell.length_c   1.000
_cell.angle_alpha   90.00
_cell.angle_beta   90.00
_cell.angle_gamma   90.00
#
_symmetry.space_group_name_H-M   'P 1'
#
loop_
_entity.id
_entity.type
_entity.pdbx_description
1 polymer ?
#
loop_
_entity_poly.entity_id
_entity_poly.type
_entity_poly.pdbx_seq_one_letter_code
_entity_poly.pdbx_strand_id
1 'polypeptide(L)'
;GEKAGLIPTRAWKRNVKGTKWQQGETLLAGIGQGFILATPLQMAVMISRLVNGGRLVVPSMTRTVVPFAGKPPEYTTPPSFKNMGVHASHLGLVRKAMVAVINSPFGTAYKARIKEPEFFMGGKTGTVQVRRISETERESGVLKNKELAWRERDHALFVGYAPLEIPKYAISVIVEHGGSGASTAAPVARDILLELQKRDPNSGSGAMQERREVRLEPEFQAKQFLREG
;
A
#
# COMPACT_ATOMS: atom_id res chain seq x y z
N GLY A 1 2.80 -4.00 -22.00
CA GLY A 1 4.11 -4.09 -21.32
C GLY A 1 4.10 -3.20 -20.09
N GLU A 2 4.77 -3.60 -19.00
CA GLU A 2 4.88 -2.81 -17.76
C GLU A 2 5.86 -1.65 -17.94
N LYS A 3 5.51 -0.45 -17.46
CA LYS A 3 6.44 0.70 -17.42
C LYS A 3 7.39 0.54 -16.24
N ALA A 4 8.67 0.87 -16.43
CA ALA A 4 9.69 0.70 -15.40
C ALA A 4 9.55 1.64 -14.18
N GLY A 5 8.75 2.71 -14.28
CA GLY A 5 8.76 3.79 -13.30
C GLY A 5 10.10 4.56 -13.30
N LEU A 6 10.38 5.28 -12.22
CA LEU A 6 11.60 6.05 -12.04
C LEU A 6 11.87 6.27 -10.55
N ILE A 7 13.00 5.75 -10.06
CA ILE A 7 13.62 6.18 -8.81
C ILE A 7 14.82 7.04 -9.17
N PRO A 8 14.76 8.37 -8.96
CA PRO A 8 15.78 9.27 -9.48
C PRO A 8 17.10 9.12 -8.70
N THR A 9 18.21 9.24 -9.41
CA THR A 9 19.56 9.27 -8.83
C THR A 9 20.31 10.53 -9.27
N ARG A 10 21.40 10.85 -8.58
CA ARG A 10 22.28 11.96 -8.99
C ARG A 10 22.79 11.79 -10.43
N ALA A 11 23.13 10.55 -10.81
CA ALA A 11 23.57 10.21 -12.16
C ALA A 11 22.44 10.39 -13.18
N TRP A 12 21.24 9.87 -12.88
CA TRP A 12 20.07 10.06 -13.73
C TRP A 12 19.79 11.55 -13.99
N LYS A 13 19.80 12.37 -12.94
CA LYS A 13 19.50 13.80 -13.09
C LYS A 13 20.53 14.52 -13.96
N ARG A 14 21.83 14.24 -13.75
CA ARG A 14 22.89 14.83 -14.57
C ARG A 14 22.70 14.47 -16.04
N ASN A 15 22.40 13.20 -16.33
CA ASN A 15 22.30 12.70 -17.70
C ASN A 15 21.02 13.18 -18.41
N VAL A 16 19.88 13.25 -17.70
CA VAL A 16 18.57 13.54 -18.31
C VAL A 16 18.19 15.03 -18.24
N LYS A 17 18.61 15.73 -17.18
CA LYS A 17 18.25 17.14 -16.94
C LYS A 17 19.42 18.11 -17.09
N GLY A 18 20.64 17.61 -17.39
CA GLY A 18 21.84 18.44 -17.55
C GLY A 18 22.28 19.20 -16.29
N THR A 19 21.69 18.89 -15.13
CA THR A 19 21.86 19.66 -13.89
C THR A 19 22.23 18.77 -12.71
N LYS A 20 22.97 19.32 -11.75
CA LYS A 20 23.35 18.62 -10.52
C LYS A 20 22.13 18.44 -9.60
N TRP A 21 22.15 17.38 -8.79
CA TRP A 21 21.15 17.13 -7.75
C TRP A 21 21.16 18.25 -6.71
N GLN A 22 19.97 18.75 -6.36
CA GLN A 22 19.78 19.79 -5.37
C GLN A 22 19.29 19.17 -4.06
N GLN A 23 19.73 19.69 -2.92
CA GLN A 23 19.42 19.10 -1.61
C GLN A 23 17.90 19.05 -1.34
N GLY A 24 17.15 20.06 -1.78
CA GLY A 24 15.69 20.09 -1.65
C GLY A 24 14.97 18.95 -2.40
N GLU A 25 15.59 18.38 -3.44
CA GLU A 25 15.00 17.26 -4.19
C GLU A 25 15.03 15.95 -3.39
N THR A 26 15.98 15.81 -2.47
CA THR A 26 15.99 14.68 -1.52
C THR A 26 14.78 14.74 -0.58
N LEU A 27 14.40 15.94 -0.14
CA LEU A 27 13.23 16.13 0.73
C LEU A 27 11.93 15.77 0.01
N LEU A 28 11.78 16.20 -1.25
CA LEU A 28 10.64 15.84 -2.10
C LEU A 28 10.60 14.32 -2.35
N ALA A 29 11.75 13.71 -2.66
CA ALA A 29 11.85 12.28 -2.87
C ALA A 29 11.44 11.48 -1.61
N GLY A 30 11.78 11.98 -0.42
CA GLY A 30 11.43 11.34 0.86
C GLY A 30 9.92 11.20 1.10
N ILE A 31 9.10 12.06 0.49
CA ILE A 31 7.62 11.98 0.55
C ILE A 31 6.99 11.39 -0.71
N GLY A 32 7.80 10.85 -1.63
CA GLY A 32 7.32 10.26 -2.88
C GLY A 32 6.96 11.29 -3.96
N GLN A 33 7.45 12.52 -3.86
CA GLN A 33 7.24 13.59 -4.85
C GLN A 33 8.52 13.87 -5.68
N GLY A 34 8.45 14.86 -6.56
CA GLY A 34 9.55 15.24 -7.44
C GLY A 34 9.58 14.37 -8.69
N PHE A 35 10.70 13.69 -8.95
CA PHE A 35 10.89 12.87 -10.15
C PHE A 35 10.50 11.40 -9.96
N ILE A 36 9.99 11.02 -8.78
CA ILE A 36 9.60 9.63 -8.52
C ILE A 36 8.38 9.27 -9.36
N LEU A 37 8.47 8.15 -10.09
CA LEU A 37 7.35 7.54 -10.79
C LEU A 37 7.25 6.08 -10.36
N ALA A 38 6.05 5.63 -9.98
CA ALA A 38 5.80 4.25 -9.61
C ALA A 38 4.48 3.78 -10.23
N THR A 39 4.44 2.54 -10.70
CA THR A 39 3.20 1.93 -11.19
C THR A 39 2.35 1.41 -10.02
N PRO A 40 1.02 1.25 -10.19
CA PRO A 40 0.18 0.61 -9.18
C PRO A 40 0.68 -0.79 -8.79
N LEU A 41 1.18 -1.56 -9.76
CA LEU A 41 1.74 -2.89 -9.52
C LEU A 41 2.99 -2.81 -8.64
N GLN A 42 3.91 -1.89 -8.94
CA GLN A 42 5.10 -1.66 -8.12
C GLN A 42 4.73 -1.28 -6.68
N MET A 43 3.68 -0.48 -6.48
CA MET A 43 3.18 -0.13 -5.16
C MET A 43 2.56 -1.32 -4.41
N ALA A 44 1.78 -2.17 -5.08
CA ALA A 44 1.25 -3.39 -4.48
C ALA A 44 2.36 -4.37 -4.09
N VAL A 45 3.40 -4.52 -4.92
CA VAL A 45 4.59 -5.32 -4.62
C VAL A 45 5.38 -4.72 -3.44
N MET A 46 5.53 -3.41 -3.38
CA MET A 46 6.15 -2.71 -2.25
C MET A 46 5.44 -3.05 -0.93
N ILE A 47 4.10 -2.95 -0.89
CA ILE A 47 3.34 -3.33 0.31
C ILE A 47 3.53 -4.81 0.63
N SER A 48 3.44 -5.69 -0.36
CA SER A 48 3.63 -7.14 -0.17
C SER A 48 4.95 -7.44 0.54
N ARG A 49 6.05 -6.78 0.12
CA ARG A 49 7.39 -6.92 0.70
C ARG A 49 7.50 -6.33 2.11
N LEU A 50 6.77 -5.27 2.43
CA LEU A 50 6.76 -4.67 3.76
C LEU A 50 6.02 -5.56 4.77
N VAL A 51 4.93 -6.20 4.36
CA VAL A 51 4.02 -6.88 5.29
C VAL A 51 4.37 -8.35 5.51
N ASN A 52 5.09 -8.97 4.56
CA ASN A 52 5.46 -10.39 4.59
C ASN A 52 6.77 -10.72 5.34
N GLY A 53 7.29 -9.78 6.12
CA GLY A 53 8.56 -9.92 6.83
C GLY A 53 9.80 -9.61 5.99
N GLY A 54 9.68 -8.81 4.93
CA GLY A 54 10.84 -8.35 4.17
C GLY A 54 11.29 -9.30 3.07
N ARG A 55 10.40 -10.19 2.59
CA ARG A 55 10.71 -11.11 1.49
C ARG A 55 10.47 -10.45 0.14
N LEU A 56 11.42 -10.62 -0.77
CA LEU A 56 11.46 -10.00 -2.10
C LEU A 56 10.44 -10.62 -3.08
N VAL A 57 9.16 -10.35 -2.85
CA VAL A 57 8.07 -10.80 -3.74
C VAL A 57 8.29 -10.30 -5.16
N VAL A 58 8.14 -11.20 -6.12
CA VAL A 58 8.10 -10.92 -7.56
C VAL A 58 6.70 -11.26 -8.05
N PRO A 59 5.97 -10.32 -8.68
CA PRO A 59 4.60 -10.57 -9.13
C PRO A 59 4.59 -11.58 -10.28
N SER A 60 3.60 -12.48 -10.28
CA SER A 60 3.33 -13.41 -11.38
C SER A 60 1.83 -13.56 -11.58
N MET A 61 1.38 -13.75 -12.83
CA MET A 61 -0.03 -14.01 -13.14
C MET A 61 -0.35 -15.51 -13.24
N THR A 62 0.66 -16.35 -13.47
CA THR A 62 0.49 -17.79 -13.67
C THR A 62 0.65 -18.53 -12.34
N ARG A 63 -0.45 -19.13 -11.85
CA ARG A 63 -0.44 -20.03 -10.69
C ARG A 63 0.03 -21.43 -11.05
N THR A 64 -0.25 -21.86 -12.29
CA THR A 64 0.09 -23.18 -12.81
C THR A 64 0.35 -23.02 -14.31
N VAL A 65 1.43 -23.61 -14.80
CA VAL A 65 1.63 -23.75 -16.25
C VAL A 65 1.15 -25.15 -16.58
N VAL A 66 -0.02 -25.27 -17.22
CA VAL A 66 -0.50 -26.57 -17.71
C VAL A 66 0.14 -26.77 -19.09
N PRO A 67 1.02 -27.77 -19.28
CA PRO A 67 1.58 -28.05 -20.59
C PRO A 67 0.44 -28.45 -21.55
N PHE A 68 0.43 -27.90 -22.75
CA PHE A 68 -0.42 -28.45 -23.81
C PHE A 68 0.09 -29.84 -24.17
N ALA A 69 -0.80 -30.83 -24.20
CA ALA A 69 -0.58 -32.28 -24.41
C ALA A 69 -0.12 -33.10 -23.19
N GLY A 70 -1.07 -33.81 -22.58
CA GLY A 70 -0.89 -35.11 -21.91
C GLY A 70 -0.06 -35.18 -20.63
N LYS A 71 0.56 -34.08 -20.18
CA LYS A 71 1.31 -34.05 -18.91
C LYS A 71 0.41 -33.58 -17.76
N PRO A 72 0.51 -34.18 -16.57
CA PRO A 72 -0.20 -33.69 -15.39
C PRO A 72 0.22 -32.23 -15.11
N PRO A 73 -0.70 -31.39 -14.58
CA PRO A 73 -0.38 -30.00 -14.26
C PRO A 73 0.81 -29.95 -13.30
N GLU A 74 1.89 -29.29 -13.72
CA GLU A 74 3.02 -29.06 -12.86
C GLU A 74 2.68 -27.86 -11.98
N TYR A 75 2.33 -28.13 -10.73
CA TYR A 75 2.20 -27.08 -9.72
C TYR A 75 3.58 -26.46 -9.54
N THR A 76 3.75 -25.21 -9.97
CA THR A 76 4.95 -24.47 -9.67
C THR A 76 5.08 -24.42 -8.16
N THR A 77 6.19 -24.94 -7.62
CA THR A 77 6.52 -24.75 -6.20
C THR A 77 6.38 -23.27 -5.87
N PRO A 78 5.73 -22.91 -4.75
CA PRO A 78 5.60 -21.52 -4.35
C PRO A 78 6.98 -20.85 -4.42
N PRO A 79 7.10 -19.69 -5.09
CA PRO A 79 8.39 -19.05 -5.28
C PRO A 79 9.03 -18.78 -3.91
N SER A 80 10.21 -19.34 -3.69
CA SER A 80 11.02 -19.03 -2.50
C SER A 80 11.61 -17.63 -2.67
N PHE A 81 11.06 -16.66 -1.94
CA PHE A 81 11.51 -15.28 -1.98
C PHE A 81 12.68 -15.06 -1.01
N LYS A 82 13.78 -14.51 -1.54
CA LYS A 82 14.93 -14.09 -0.73
C LYS A 82 14.53 -13.01 0.28
N ASN A 83 15.20 -12.99 1.42
CA ASN A 83 15.06 -11.91 2.39
C ASN A 83 15.82 -10.67 1.89
N MET A 84 15.22 -9.48 2.04
CA MET A 84 15.85 -8.20 1.67
C MET A 84 16.87 -7.69 2.70
N GLY A 85 16.99 -8.34 3.86
CA GLY A 85 17.91 -7.93 4.94
C GLY A 85 17.39 -6.76 5.77
N VAL A 86 16.09 -6.44 5.71
CA VAL A 86 15.50 -5.37 6.52
C VAL A 86 15.22 -5.90 7.92
N HIS A 87 15.69 -5.18 8.94
CA HIS A 87 15.50 -5.57 10.33
C HIS A 87 14.00 -5.67 10.70
N ALA A 88 13.63 -6.75 11.40
CA ALA A 88 12.23 -7.05 11.71
C ALA A 88 11.55 -5.96 12.55
N SER A 89 12.27 -5.29 13.45
CA SER A 89 11.72 -4.19 14.25
C SER A 89 11.29 -2.99 13.40
N HIS A 90 12.02 -2.67 12.33
CA HIS A 90 11.67 -1.57 11.43
C HIS A 90 10.41 -1.90 10.63
N LEU A 91 10.30 -3.13 10.13
CA LEU A 91 9.08 -3.61 9.47
C LEU A 91 7.89 -3.62 10.44
N GLY A 92 8.11 -4.04 11.69
CA GLY A 92 7.11 -3.98 12.76
C GLY A 92 6.59 -2.56 12.99
N LEU A 93 7.49 -1.59 13.10
CA LEU A 93 7.16 -0.17 13.30
C LEU A 93 6.33 0.38 12.12
N VAL A 94 6.76 0.11 10.88
CA VAL A 94 6.05 0.55 9.67
C VAL A 94 4.65 -0.07 9.61
N ARG A 95 4.53 -1.39 9.87
CA ARG A 95 3.21 -2.06 9.92
C ARG A 95 2.31 -1.44 10.98
N LYS A 96 2.83 -1.17 12.18
CA LYS A 96 2.08 -0.50 13.26
C LYS A 96 1.57 0.87 12.82
N ALA A 97 2.42 1.67 12.17
CA ALA A 97 2.02 2.96 11.63
C ALA A 97 0.93 2.84 10.55
N MET A 98 1.04 1.87 9.64
CA MET A 98 0.01 1.60 8.63
C MET A 98 -1.33 1.15 9.24
N VAL A 99 -1.31 0.40 10.34
CA VAL A 99 -2.53 0.04 11.09
C VAL A 99 -3.15 1.29 11.71
N ALA A 100 -2.34 2.15 12.33
CA ALA A 100 -2.82 3.36 12.99
C ALA A 100 -3.47 4.35 12.00
N VAL A 101 -2.98 4.44 10.76
CA VAL A 101 -3.58 5.29 9.71
C VAL A 101 -5.06 5.00 9.47
N ILE A 102 -5.46 3.74 9.61
CA ILE A 102 -6.83 3.28 9.35
C ILE A 102 -7.63 3.09 10.63
N ASN A 103 -7.02 2.61 11.71
CA ASN A 103 -7.77 2.14 12.87
C ASN A 103 -7.69 3.06 14.09
N SER A 104 -6.81 4.07 14.08
CA SER A 104 -6.76 5.10 15.13
C SER A 104 -7.76 6.23 14.83
N PRO A 105 -8.45 6.80 15.85
CA PRO A 105 -9.30 7.98 15.69
C PRO A 105 -8.61 9.16 15.01
N PHE A 106 -7.30 9.31 15.18
CA PHE A 106 -6.46 10.35 14.57
C PHE A 106 -5.87 9.94 13.21
N GLY A 107 -6.17 8.72 12.74
CA GLY A 107 -5.69 8.18 11.48
C GLY A 107 -6.31 8.90 10.27
N THR A 108 -5.48 9.24 9.28
CA THR A 108 -5.94 9.98 8.08
C THR A 108 -7.05 9.28 7.28
N ALA A 109 -7.21 7.96 7.42
CA ALA A 109 -8.22 7.16 6.75
C ALA A 109 -9.14 6.41 7.72
N TYR A 110 -9.31 6.92 8.95
CA TYR A 110 -10.15 6.32 9.99
C TYR A 110 -11.59 6.02 9.55
N LYS A 111 -12.15 6.87 8.69
CA LYS A 111 -13.50 6.70 8.14
C LYS A 111 -13.63 5.52 7.17
N ALA A 112 -12.52 5.04 6.62
CA ALA A 112 -12.48 3.91 5.69
C ALA A 112 -12.17 2.57 6.39
N ARG A 113 -12.10 2.53 7.74
CA ARG A 113 -11.84 1.28 8.46
C ARG A 113 -12.93 0.23 8.23
N ILE A 114 -12.54 -1.03 8.35
CA ILE A 114 -13.46 -2.15 8.53
C ILE A 114 -13.84 -2.17 10.01
N LYS A 115 -15.13 -2.34 10.32
CA LYS A 115 -15.62 -2.20 11.70
C LYS A 115 -15.42 -3.48 12.51
N GLU A 116 -15.47 -4.61 11.84
CA GLU A 116 -15.28 -5.95 12.35
C GLU A 116 -13.79 -6.20 12.65
N PRO A 117 -13.40 -6.41 13.93
CA PRO A 117 -11.99 -6.58 14.33
C PRO A 117 -11.26 -7.71 13.61
N GLU A 118 -11.96 -8.79 13.29
CA GLU A 118 -11.41 -9.95 12.58
C GLU A 118 -11.02 -9.65 11.12
N PHE A 119 -11.53 -8.54 10.57
CA PHE A 119 -11.29 -8.12 9.19
C PHE A 119 -10.50 -6.82 9.10
N PHE A 120 -9.90 -6.36 10.20
CA PHE A 120 -9.09 -5.15 10.18
C PHE A 120 -8.01 -5.17 9.09
N MET A 121 -7.75 -3.99 8.55
CA MET A 121 -6.79 -3.75 7.48
C MET A 121 -5.78 -2.68 7.88
N GLY A 122 -4.60 -2.75 7.29
CA GLY A 122 -3.57 -1.71 7.41
C GLY A 122 -3.36 -1.02 6.07
N GLY A 123 -2.97 0.25 6.08
CA GLY A 123 -2.70 0.94 4.83
C GLY A 123 -2.15 2.34 4.96
N LYS A 124 -1.98 3.00 3.82
CA LYS A 124 -1.53 4.38 3.74
C LYS A 124 -2.21 5.11 2.58
N THR A 125 -2.62 6.33 2.86
CA THR A 125 -3.18 7.28 1.90
C THR A 125 -2.07 8.04 1.17
N GLY A 126 -2.34 8.39 -0.08
CA GLY A 126 -1.56 9.32 -0.86
C GLY A 126 -2.46 10.23 -1.70
N THR A 127 -1.91 11.37 -2.09
CA THR A 127 -2.52 12.31 -3.02
C THR A 127 -1.47 12.65 -4.06
N VAL A 128 -1.75 12.37 -5.33
CA VAL A 128 -0.80 12.63 -6.43
C VAL A 128 -1.21 13.91 -7.13
N GLN A 129 -0.39 14.95 -7.01
CA GLN A 129 -0.67 16.24 -7.62
C GLN A 129 -0.47 16.18 -9.13
N VAL A 130 -1.45 16.65 -9.89
CA VAL A 130 -1.43 16.61 -11.36
C VAL A 130 -0.82 17.87 -11.98
N ARG A 131 -0.80 18.98 -11.23
CA ARG A 131 -0.32 20.27 -11.70
C ARG A 131 0.71 20.90 -10.78
N ARG A 132 1.52 21.79 -11.35
CA ARG A 132 2.38 22.68 -10.58
C ARG A 132 1.56 23.88 -10.13
N ILE A 133 1.59 24.17 -8.84
CA ILE A 133 1.04 25.42 -8.30
C ILE A 133 2.05 26.52 -8.63
N SER A 134 1.60 27.53 -9.38
CA SER A 134 2.44 28.68 -9.77
C SER A 134 2.67 29.61 -8.57
N GLU A 135 3.69 30.47 -8.65
CA GLU A 135 3.99 31.43 -7.58
C GLU A 135 2.85 32.45 -7.41
N THR A 136 2.34 32.98 -8.52
CA THR A 136 1.17 33.87 -8.55
C THR A 136 -0.06 33.22 -7.91
N GLU A 137 -0.29 31.93 -8.14
CA GLU A 137 -1.40 31.21 -7.51
C GLU A 137 -1.21 30.98 -6.01
N ARG A 138 0.03 30.84 -5.54
CA ARG A 138 0.32 30.77 -4.09
C ARG A 138 0.02 32.11 -3.42
N GLU A 139 0.31 33.21 -4.10
CA GLU A 139 0.07 34.57 -3.62
C GLU A 139 -1.42 34.93 -3.64
N SER A 140 -2.15 34.54 -4.69
CA SER A 140 -3.59 34.81 -4.82
C SER A 140 -4.50 33.87 -4.02
N GLY A 141 -3.94 32.80 -3.45
CA GLY A 141 -4.66 31.73 -2.77
C GLY A 141 -4.85 30.50 -3.67
N VAL A 142 -4.41 29.35 -3.17
CA VAL A 142 -4.48 28.07 -3.90
C VAL A 142 -5.93 27.57 -3.93
N LEU A 143 -6.45 27.35 -5.14
CA LEU A 143 -7.79 26.78 -5.35
C LEU A 143 -7.93 25.42 -4.67
N LYS A 144 -9.09 25.18 -4.06
CA LYS A 144 -9.37 23.85 -3.48
C LYS A 144 -9.51 22.85 -4.61
N ASN A 145 -9.12 21.60 -4.34
CA ASN A 145 -9.18 20.52 -5.33
C ASN A 145 -10.58 20.38 -5.98
N LYS A 146 -11.67 20.61 -5.22
CA LYS A 146 -13.04 20.57 -5.76
C LYS A 146 -13.38 21.71 -6.73
N GLU A 147 -12.69 22.84 -6.62
CA GLU A 147 -12.88 24.04 -7.45
C GLU A 147 -12.10 23.93 -8.76
N LEU A 148 -11.12 23.02 -8.84
CA LEU A 148 -10.38 22.74 -10.06
C LEU A 148 -11.23 21.98 -11.09
N ALA A 149 -10.94 22.22 -12.36
CA ALA A 149 -11.45 21.40 -13.46
C ALA A 149 -11.08 19.93 -13.20
N TRP A 150 -11.96 18.99 -13.56
CA TRP A 150 -11.79 17.58 -13.21
C TRP A 150 -10.39 17.03 -13.57
N ARG A 151 -9.89 17.33 -14.77
CA ARG A 151 -8.56 16.90 -15.27
C ARG A 151 -7.38 17.47 -14.49
N GLU A 152 -7.61 18.50 -13.69
CA GLU A 152 -6.58 19.17 -12.90
C GLU A 152 -6.61 18.75 -11.42
N ARG A 153 -7.60 17.94 -11.04
CA ARG A 153 -7.71 17.40 -9.68
C ARG A 153 -6.65 16.34 -9.45
N ASP A 154 -6.12 16.35 -8.23
CA ASP A 154 -5.18 15.33 -7.76
C ASP A 154 -5.77 13.91 -7.89
N HIS A 155 -4.91 12.93 -8.12
CA HIS A 155 -5.32 11.52 -8.06
C HIS A 155 -5.37 11.06 -6.60
N ALA A 156 -6.39 10.27 -6.28
CA ALA A 156 -6.51 9.63 -4.99
C ALA A 156 -5.75 8.30 -5.01
N LEU A 157 -4.84 8.12 -4.06
CA LEU A 157 -4.04 6.90 -3.93
C LEU A 157 -4.28 6.25 -2.56
N PHE A 158 -4.43 4.94 -2.55
CA PHE A 158 -4.38 4.13 -1.35
C PHE A 158 -3.59 2.85 -1.60
N VAL A 159 -2.80 2.45 -0.60
CA VAL A 159 -2.14 1.14 -0.58
C VAL A 159 -2.42 0.48 0.76
N GLY A 160 -2.63 -0.84 0.76
CA GLY A 160 -3.02 -1.53 1.98
C GLY A 160 -2.88 -3.04 1.92
N TYR A 161 -3.16 -3.67 3.05
CA TYR A 161 -3.10 -5.12 3.21
C TYR A 161 -4.11 -5.60 4.26
N ALA A 162 -4.48 -6.87 4.14
CA ALA A 162 -5.26 -7.58 5.14
C ALA A 162 -5.05 -9.10 5.01
N PRO A 163 -5.33 -9.90 6.05
CA PRO A 163 -5.55 -9.51 7.45
C PRO A 163 -4.31 -8.89 8.12
N LEU A 164 -4.43 -8.35 9.34
CA LEU A 164 -3.31 -7.71 10.04
C LEU A 164 -2.23 -8.68 10.54
N GLU A 165 -2.64 -9.81 11.14
CA GLU A 165 -1.73 -10.74 11.82
C GLU A 165 -0.92 -11.58 10.82
N ILE A 166 -1.62 -12.19 9.86
CA ILE A 166 -1.04 -13.00 8.80
C ILE A 166 -1.48 -12.39 7.47
N PRO A 167 -0.77 -11.36 6.95
CA PRO A 167 -1.10 -10.69 5.71
C PRO A 167 -1.18 -11.67 4.54
N LYS A 168 -2.34 -11.72 3.88
CA LYS A 168 -2.56 -12.56 2.70
C LYS A 168 -2.77 -11.75 1.42
N TYR A 169 -3.38 -10.58 1.56
CA TYR A 169 -3.74 -9.70 0.46
C TYR A 169 -2.99 -8.38 0.57
N ALA A 170 -2.49 -7.88 -0.54
CA ALA A 170 -1.97 -6.53 -0.69
C ALA A 170 -2.65 -5.86 -1.88
N ILE A 171 -2.94 -4.57 -1.76
CA ILE A 171 -3.69 -3.81 -2.77
C ILE A 171 -3.07 -2.43 -2.98
N SER A 172 -3.13 -1.96 -4.22
CA SER A 172 -2.92 -0.56 -4.59
C SER A 172 -4.11 -0.08 -5.40
N VAL A 173 -4.72 1.03 -4.99
CA VAL A 173 -5.87 1.65 -5.65
C VAL A 173 -5.50 3.07 -6.01
N ILE A 174 -5.63 3.39 -7.30
CA ILE A 174 -5.56 4.75 -7.81
C ILE A 174 -6.92 5.10 -8.41
N VAL A 175 -7.46 6.24 -8.00
CA VAL A 175 -8.61 6.85 -8.66
C VAL A 175 -8.13 8.15 -9.29
N GLU A 176 -8.00 8.14 -10.61
CA GLU A 176 -7.59 9.31 -11.38
C GLU A 176 -8.58 10.45 -11.12
N HIS A 177 -8.01 11.61 -10.82
CA HIS A 177 -8.76 12.83 -10.47
C HIS A 177 -9.74 12.65 -9.30
N GLY A 178 -9.53 11.62 -8.48
CA GLY A 178 -10.38 11.27 -7.33
C GLY A 178 -10.15 12.14 -6.09
N GLY A 179 -9.21 13.09 -6.15
CA GLY A 179 -8.88 14.00 -5.06
C GLY A 179 -8.18 13.27 -3.91
N SER A 180 -8.88 13.12 -2.78
CA SER A 180 -8.28 12.59 -1.55
C SER A 180 -8.23 11.06 -1.52
N GLY A 181 -7.04 10.52 -1.29
CA GLY A 181 -6.84 9.08 -1.04
C GLY A 181 -7.70 8.54 0.10
N ALA A 182 -7.95 9.33 1.14
CA ALA A 182 -8.72 8.91 2.32
C ALA A 182 -10.23 8.79 2.05
N SER A 183 -10.81 9.68 1.25
CA SER A 183 -12.25 9.70 0.98
C SER A 183 -12.66 8.88 -0.24
N THR A 184 -11.72 8.59 -1.14
CA THR A 184 -12.02 8.00 -2.45
C THR A 184 -11.36 6.64 -2.63
N ALA A 185 -10.02 6.55 -2.55
CA ALA A 185 -9.30 5.31 -2.81
C ALA A 185 -9.37 4.32 -1.64
N ALA A 186 -9.31 4.80 -0.39
CA ALA A 186 -9.35 3.95 0.81
C ALA A 186 -10.69 3.21 0.99
N PRO A 187 -11.88 3.81 0.76
CA PRO A 187 -13.14 3.07 0.79
C PRO A 187 -13.25 1.97 -0.27
N VAL A 188 -12.74 2.21 -1.48
CA VAL A 188 -12.69 1.17 -2.53
C VAL A 188 -11.80 0.01 -2.08
N ALA A 189 -10.62 0.30 -1.53
CA ALA A 189 -9.73 -0.73 -1.01
C ALA A 189 -10.35 -1.50 0.17
N ARG A 190 -11.07 -0.81 1.07
CA ARG A 190 -11.81 -1.42 2.18
C ARG A 190 -12.78 -2.47 1.66
N ASP A 191 -13.61 -2.12 0.69
CA ASP A 191 -14.66 -3.01 0.20
C ASP A 191 -14.06 -4.26 -0.47
N ILE A 192 -12.99 -4.07 -1.28
CA ILE A 192 -12.27 -5.18 -1.90
C ILE A 192 -11.62 -6.10 -0.85
N LEU A 193 -10.88 -5.54 0.11
CA LEU A 193 -10.19 -6.33 1.13
C LEU A 193 -11.17 -7.02 2.09
N LEU A 194 -12.29 -6.39 2.42
CA LEU A 194 -13.34 -7.02 3.23
C LEU A 194 -13.92 -8.23 2.50
N GLU A 195 -14.27 -8.06 1.22
CA GLU A 195 -14.87 -9.14 0.45
C GLU A 195 -13.90 -10.30 0.20
N LEU A 196 -12.63 -10.00 -0.09
CA LEU A 196 -11.58 -11.03 -0.21
C LEU A 196 -11.42 -11.84 1.09
N GLN A 197 -11.46 -11.19 2.24
CA GLN A 197 -11.36 -11.89 3.52
C GLN A 197 -12.59 -12.75 3.82
N LYS A 198 -13.80 -12.25 3.51
CA LYS A 198 -15.05 -13.01 3.67
C LYS A 198 -15.14 -14.23 2.76
N ARG A 199 -14.62 -14.12 1.54
CA ARG A 199 -14.63 -15.20 0.54
C ARG A 199 -13.44 -16.14 0.62
N ASP A 200 -12.46 -15.89 1.49
CA ASP A 200 -11.27 -16.74 1.60
C ASP A 200 -11.71 -18.14 2.09
N PRO A 201 -11.60 -19.19 1.25
CA PRO A 201 -12.05 -20.53 1.60
C PRO A 201 -11.24 -21.13 2.75
N ASN A 202 -10.04 -20.60 3.02
CA ASN A 202 -9.21 -21.01 4.14
C ASN A 202 -9.51 -20.22 5.43
N SER A 203 -10.50 -19.32 5.42
CA SER A 203 -10.99 -18.63 6.62
C SER A 203 -12.01 -19.45 7.40
N GLY A 204 -12.68 -20.41 6.74
CA GLY A 204 -13.58 -21.37 7.38
C GLY A 204 -12.84 -22.66 7.73
N SER A 205 -13.04 -23.16 8.96
CA SER A 205 -12.80 -24.57 9.35
C SER A 205 -11.41 -25.00 9.86
N GLY A 206 -10.46 -24.09 10.12
CA GLY A 206 -9.24 -24.46 10.87
C GLY A 206 -8.35 -23.27 11.25
N ALA A 207 -8.12 -22.35 10.30
CA ALA A 207 -7.29 -21.17 10.54
C ALA A 207 -7.93 -20.17 11.53
N MET A 208 -9.27 -20.15 11.66
CA MET A 208 -9.97 -19.35 12.66
C MET A 208 -9.87 -19.95 14.07
N GLN A 209 -9.60 -21.26 14.16
CA GLN A 209 -9.38 -22.01 15.40
C GLN A 209 -7.92 -21.85 15.85
N GLU A 210 -6.94 -21.93 14.93
CA GLU A 210 -5.55 -21.52 15.19
C GLU A 210 -5.45 -20.03 15.59
N ARG A 211 -6.17 -19.12 14.91
CA ARG A 211 -6.25 -17.70 15.34
C ARG A 211 -6.89 -17.52 16.72
N ARG A 212 -7.72 -18.46 17.19
CA ARG A 212 -8.28 -18.49 18.55
C ARG A 212 -7.36 -19.18 19.56
N GLU A 213 -6.52 -20.11 19.15
CA GLU A 213 -5.54 -20.78 20.02
C GLU A 213 -4.28 -19.94 20.22
N VAL A 214 -3.78 -19.26 19.19
CA VAL A 214 -2.72 -18.24 19.32
C VAL A 214 -3.16 -17.07 20.23
N ARG A 215 -4.47 -16.91 20.44
CA ARG A 215 -5.08 -15.92 21.34
C ARG A 215 -5.03 -16.34 22.83
N LEU A 216 -4.61 -17.56 23.17
CA LEU A 216 -4.58 -18.07 24.54
C LEU A 216 -3.22 -17.98 25.25
N GLU A 217 -2.18 -17.43 24.62
CA GLU A 217 -0.89 -17.06 25.24
C GLU A 217 -0.53 -15.61 24.82
N PRO A 218 0.09 -14.80 25.69
CA PRO A 218 -0.52 -13.60 26.27
C PRO A 218 -0.68 -12.39 25.33
N GLU A 219 -1.87 -11.80 25.38
CA GLU A 219 -2.23 -10.39 25.11
C GLU A 219 -1.32 -9.57 24.16
N PHE A 220 -1.33 -9.88 22.87
CA PHE A 220 -0.63 -9.03 21.89
C PHE A 220 -1.51 -7.83 21.42
N GLN A 221 -1.46 -6.76 22.21
CA GLN A 221 -1.24 -5.36 21.78
C GLN A 221 -2.18 -4.67 20.76
N ALA A 222 -3.32 -5.24 20.38
CA ALA A 222 -4.33 -4.50 19.59
C ALA A 222 -5.50 -3.96 20.45
N LYS A 223 -5.80 -4.59 21.59
CA LYS A 223 -6.91 -4.18 22.47
C LYS A 223 -6.53 -3.12 23.51
N GLN A 224 -5.25 -3.01 23.87
CA GLN A 224 -4.78 -2.02 24.84
C GLN A 224 -4.77 -0.59 24.25
N PHE A 225 -4.67 -0.46 22.92
CA PHE A 225 -4.67 0.84 22.23
C PHE A 225 -5.99 1.62 22.27
N LEU A 226 -7.11 0.99 22.64
CA LEU A 226 -8.43 1.64 22.70
C LEU A 226 -8.91 1.95 24.14
N ARG A 227 -8.10 1.63 25.16
CA ARG A 227 -8.44 1.89 26.58
C ARG A 227 -7.61 3.00 27.24
N GLU A 228 -6.51 3.44 26.62
CA GLU A 228 -5.63 4.49 27.16
C GLU A 228 -5.56 5.74 26.26
N GLY A 229 -6.67 6.08 25.58
CA GLY A 229 -6.79 7.31 24.78
C GLY A 229 -8.08 8.05 25.08
#